data_AF-H3C2W7-F1
#
_entry.id   AF-H3C2W7-F1
#
_cell.length_a   1.000
_cell.length_b   1.000
_cell.length_c   1.000
_cell.angle_alpha   90.00
_cell.angle_beta   90.00
_cell.angle_gamma   90.00
#
_symmetry.space_group_name_H-M   'P 1'
#
loop_
_entity.id
_entity.type
_entity.pdbx_description
1 polymer ?
#
loop_
_entity_poly.entity_id
_entity_poly.type
_entity_poly.pdbx_seq_one_letter_code
_entity_poly.pdbx_strand_id
1 'polypeptide(L)'
;LACLSARASKGAGLCQILTGVMEEVRRSIRLDVRGGDVLHSLLSASWLQALLRVYERLQAFLRDAPAPVLTNATGVLLQLTDVRASESCSEDAEELCRLLGQPHLQALLSAHDAVAQRDYGPVLPPMPEELPEDEEATRTVCLVKNNQPL
;
A
#
# COMPACT_ATOMS: atom_id res chain seq x y z
N LEU A 1 4.42 25.95 -15.22
CA LEU A 1 3.56 24.75 -15.39
C LEU A 1 3.67 24.11 -16.78
N ALA A 2 3.67 24.88 -17.89
CA ALA A 2 3.78 24.31 -19.24
C ALA A 2 5.11 23.58 -19.56
N CYS A 3 6.24 23.98 -18.95
CA CYS A 3 7.55 23.36 -19.22
C CYS A 3 7.76 21.97 -18.58
N LEU A 4 7.05 21.66 -17.49
CA LEU A 4 7.11 20.33 -16.84
C LEU A 4 6.32 19.29 -17.64
N SER A 5 5.23 19.72 -18.30
CA SER A 5 4.39 18.85 -19.12
C SER A 5 5.09 18.34 -20.38
N ALA A 6 6.02 19.12 -20.95
CA ALA A 6 6.74 18.74 -22.17
C ALA A 6 7.91 17.75 -21.96
N ARG A 7 8.35 17.52 -20.71
CA ARG A 7 9.49 16.64 -20.40
C ARG A 7 9.14 15.33 -19.67
N ALA A 8 7.89 15.16 -19.24
CA ALA A 8 7.41 13.87 -18.77
C ALA A 8 7.18 12.94 -19.98
N SER A 9 8.28 12.45 -20.57
CA SER A 9 8.21 11.40 -21.58
C SER A 9 7.56 10.15 -20.96
N LYS A 10 6.70 9.46 -21.73
CA LYS A 10 6.14 8.14 -21.38
C LYS A 10 7.29 7.21 -20.96
N GLY A 11 7.54 7.06 -19.65
CA GLY A 11 8.62 6.23 -19.10
C GLY A 11 9.58 6.93 -18.15
N ALA A 12 9.44 8.23 -17.86
CA ALA A 12 10.25 8.88 -16.84
C ALA A 12 9.84 8.37 -15.44
N GLY A 13 10.77 7.74 -14.70
CA GLY A 13 10.56 7.35 -13.30
C GLY A 13 10.27 8.55 -12.41
N LEU A 14 9.57 8.34 -11.30
CA LEU A 14 9.31 9.35 -10.27
C LEU A 14 10.58 10.07 -9.81
N CYS A 15 11.72 9.38 -9.73
CA CYS A 15 12.99 10.03 -9.43
C CYS A 15 13.42 11.07 -10.49
N GLN A 16 13.13 10.83 -11.77
CA GLN A 16 13.44 11.77 -12.85
C GLN A 16 12.48 12.97 -12.83
N ILE A 17 11.20 12.72 -12.57
CA ILE A 17 10.20 13.79 -12.38
C ILE A 17 10.60 14.67 -11.19
N LEU A 18 10.96 14.05 -10.06
CA LEU A 18 11.40 14.76 -8.87
C LEU A 18 12.66 15.60 -9.12
N THR A 19 13.62 15.07 -9.87
CA THR A 19 14.81 15.84 -10.27
C THR A 19 14.42 17.08 -11.09
N GLY A 20 13.47 16.96 -12.01
CA GLY A 20 12.91 18.09 -12.76
C GLY A 20 12.21 19.12 -11.87
N VAL A 21 11.42 18.66 -10.89
CA VAL A 21 10.78 19.53 -9.90
C VAL A 21 11.81 20.24 -9.02
N MET A 22 12.85 19.54 -8.57
CA MET A 22 13.92 20.13 -7.77
C MET A 22 14.66 21.25 -8.49
N GLU A 23 14.90 21.09 -9.79
CA GLU A 23 15.52 22.14 -10.62
C GLU A 23 14.62 23.38 -10.78
N GLU A 24 13.30 23.20 -10.86
CA GLU A 24 12.35 24.31 -10.91
C GLU A 24 12.20 25.02 -9.55
N VAL A 25 12.22 24.25 -8.45
CA VAL A 25 12.20 24.79 -7.09
C VAL A 25 13.48 25.57 -6.80
N ARG A 26 14.65 25.08 -7.25
CA ARG A 26 15.92 25.82 -7.16
C ARG A 26 15.88 27.16 -7.89
N ARG A 27 15.23 27.25 -9.05
CA ARG A 27 15.03 28.54 -9.74
C ARG A 27 14.09 29.46 -8.97
N SER A 28 13.08 28.90 -8.29
CA SER A 28 12.12 29.66 -7.49
C SER A 28 12.74 30.21 -6.19
N ILE A 29 13.67 29.47 -5.57
CA ILE A 29 14.48 29.96 -4.44
C ILE A 29 15.32 31.18 -4.85
N ARG A 30 15.91 31.15 -6.04
CA ARG A 30 16.68 32.29 -6.58
C ARG A 30 15.84 33.54 -6.79
N LEU A 31 14.51 33.42 -6.78
CA LEU A 31 13.55 34.52 -6.89
C LEU A 31 12.98 34.95 -5.53
N ASP A 32 13.57 34.49 -4.41
CA ASP A 32 13.16 34.79 -3.03
C ASP A 32 11.69 34.45 -2.75
N VAL A 33 11.18 33.39 -3.39
CA VAL A 33 9.83 32.91 -3.14
C VAL A 33 9.79 32.22 -1.78
N ARG A 34 9.08 32.84 -0.83
CA ARG A 34 8.87 32.33 0.53
C ARG A 34 8.49 30.84 0.53
N GLY A 35 9.26 30.01 1.25
CA GLY A 35 9.03 28.57 1.36
C GLY A 35 9.75 27.69 0.33
N GLY A 36 10.44 28.29 -0.65
CA GLY A 36 11.27 27.54 -1.62
C GLY A 36 12.36 26.70 -0.96
N ASP A 37 13.02 27.22 0.07
CA ASP A 37 14.10 26.53 0.80
C ASP A 37 13.61 25.30 1.55
N VAL A 38 12.43 25.39 2.17
CA VAL A 38 11.80 24.26 2.88
C VAL A 38 11.46 23.16 1.89
N LEU A 39 10.87 23.51 0.74
CA LEU A 39 10.55 22.55 -0.31
C LEU A 39 11.82 21.93 -0.89
N HIS A 40 12.87 22.71 -1.14
CA HIS A 40 14.13 22.17 -1.63
C HIS A 40 14.79 21.23 -0.63
N SER A 41 14.82 21.61 0.65
CA SER A 41 15.32 20.76 1.74
C SER A 41 14.57 19.42 1.78
N LEU A 42 13.24 19.45 1.75
CA LEU A 42 12.40 18.25 1.74
C LEU A 42 12.64 17.37 0.51
N LEU A 43 12.60 17.95 -0.70
CA LEU A 43 12.77 17.20 -1.95
C LEU A 43 14.20 16.64 -2.09
N SER A 44 15.19 17.31 -1.52
CA SER A 44 16.58 16.83 -1.48
C SER A 44 16.86 15.81 -0.37
N ALA A 45 15.94 15.63 0.57
CA ALA A 45 16.17 14.77 1.72
C ALA A 45 16.36 13.31 1.29
N SER A 46 17.42 12.69 1.82
CA SER A 46 17.81 11.32 1.47
C SER A 46 16.72 10.29 1.78
N TRP A 47 15.97 10.48 2.87
CA TRP A 47 14.86 9.61 3.24
C TRP A 47 13.73 9.64 2.21
N LEU A 48 13.40 10.81 1.65
CA LEU A 48 12.32 10.94 0.66
C LEU A 48 12.75 10.32 -0.67
N GLN A 49 13.99 10.55 -1.07
CA GLN A 49 14.58 9.90 -2.25
C GLN A 49 14.60 8.37 -2.10
N ALA A 50 14.95 7.85 -0.93
CA ALA A 50 14.91 6.42 -0.65
C ALA A 50 13.48 5.87 -0.70
N LEU A 51 12.52 6.57 -0.08
CA LEU A 51 11.11 6.19 -0.07
C LEU A 51 10.54 6.11 -1.50
N LEU A 52 10.85 7.08 -2.35
CA LEU A 52 10.39 7.09 -3.74
C LEU A 52 10.98 5.93 -4.55
N ARG A 53 12.24 5.56 -4.33
CA ARG A 53 12.84 4.37 -4.97
C ARG A 53 12.16 3.08 -4.50
N VAL A 54 11.83 2.96 -3.21
CA VAL A 54 11.06 1.82 -2.69
C VAL A 54 9.69 1.78 -3.34
N TYR A 55 9.00 2.92 -3.40
CA TYR A 55 7.70 3.05 -4.04
C TYR A 55 7.76 2.63 -5.53
N GLU A 56 8.72 3.12 -6.31
CA GLU A 56 8.89 2.75 -7.73
C GLU A 56 9.06 1.22 -7.90
N ARG A 57 9.86 0.59 -7.04
CA ARG A 57 10.07 -0.86 -7.07
C ARG A 57 8.81 -1.63 -6.71
N LEU A 58 8.08 -1.19 -5.68
CA LEU A 58 6.79 -1.80 -5.31
C LEU A 58 5.75 -1.62 -6.41
N GLN A 59 5.69 -0.45 -7.05
CA GLN A 59 4.76 -0.18 -8.14
C GLN A 59 5.06 -1.06 -9.37
N ALA A 60 6.34 -1.26 -9.69
CA ALA A 60 6.76 -2.18 -10.74
C ALA A 60 6.33 -3.62 -10.41
N PHE A 61 6.56 -4.06 -9.18
CA PHE A 61 6.10 -5.38 -8.71
C PHE A 61 4.58 -5.52 -8.82
N LEU A 62 3.80 -4.53 -8.37
CA LEU A 62 2.33 -4.56 -8.42
C LEU A 62 1.78 -4.60 -9.84
N ARG A 63 2.46 -3.96 -10.81
CA ARG A 63 2.06 -3.98 -12.22
C ARG A 63 2.21 -5.38 -12.82
N ASP A 64 3.26 -6.08 -12.41
CA ASP A 64 3.63 -7.38 -12.96
C ASP A 64 3.22 -8.54 -12.01
N ALA A 65 2.44 -8.23 -10.96
CA ALA A 65 2.04 -9.19 -9.94
C ALA A 65 1.05 -10.22 -10.53
N PRO A 66 1.27 -11.52 -10.27
CA PRO A 66 0.32 -12.54 -10.70
C PRO A 66 -1.02 -12.38 -9.98
N ALA A 67 -2.11 -12.66 -10.70
CA ALA A 67 -3.43 -12.72 -10.07
C ALA A 67 -3.46 -13.89 -9.06
N PRO A 68 -4.03 -13.69 -7.86
CA PRO A 68 -4.14 -14.77 -6.90
C PRO A 68 -5.11 -15.83 -7.44
N VAL A 69 -4.74 -17.11 -7.27
CA VAL A 69 -5.57 -18.25 -7.74
C VAL A 69 -6.87 -18.33 -6.93
N LEU A 70 -6.80 -17.95 -5.65
CA LEU A 70 -7.91 -17.91 -4.70
C LEU A 70 -7.77 -16.65 -3.85
N THR A 71 -8.88 -16.13 -3.32
CA THR A 71 -8.87 -14.98 -2.41
C THR A 71 -9.07 -15.34 -0.95
N ASN A 72 -9.50 -16.57 -0.66
CA ASN A 72 -9.82 -17.05 0.69
C ASN A 72 -9.39 -18.51 0.90
N ALA A 73 -8.08 -18.74 1.00
CA ALA A 73 -7.49 -20.05 1.24
C ALA A 73 -7.78 -20.56 2.66
N THR A 74 -7.88 -19.66 3.65
CA THR A 74 -8.23 -20.02 5.02
C THR A 74 -9.67 -20.56 5.11
N GLY A 75 -10.60 -19.96 4.36
CA GLY A 75 -11.97 -20.46 4.24
C GLY A 75 -12.03 -21.86 3.64
N VAL A 76 -11.23 -22.13 2.60
CA VAL A 76 -11.15 -23.48 1.99
C VAL A 76 -10.61 -24.51 3.00
N LEU A 77 -9.62 -24.14 3.83
CA LEU A 77 -9.13 -25.01 4.90
C LEU A 77 -10.23 -25.35 5.92
N LEU A 78 -11.04 -24.37 6.34
CA LEU A 78 -12.16 -24.60 7.26
C LEU A 78 -13.22 -25.54 6.66
N GLN A 79 -13.53 -25.37 5.37
CA GLN A 79 -14.45 -26.29 4.68
C GLN A 79 -13.89 -27.71 4.63
N LEU A 80 -12.58 -27.88 4.41
CA LEU A 80 -11.96 -29.21 4.44
C LEU A 80 -12.06 -29.85 5.82
N THR A 81 -11.87 -29.09 6.90
CA THR A 81 -12.03 -29.61 8.27
C THR A 81 -13.48 -30.00 8.60
N ASP A 82 -14.46 -29.27 8.09
CA ASP A 82 -15.89 -29.59 8.29
C ASP A 82 -16.30 -30.86 7.53
N VAL A 83 -15.87 -31.02 6.27
CA VAL A 83 -16.14 -32.23 5.47
C VAL A 83 -15.54 -33.47 6.14
N ARG A 84 -14.38 -33.34 6.77
CA ARG A 84 -13.74 -34.43 7.53
C ARG A 84 -14.49 -34.84 8.78
N ALA A 85 -15.17 -33.91 9.45
CA ALA A 85 -15.99 -34.26 10.61
C ALA A 85 -17.17 -35.18 10.23
N SER A 86 -17.51 -35.26 8.94
CA SER A 86 -18.62 -36.06 8.42
C SER A 86 -18.23 -37.40 7.77
N GLU A 87 -16.95 -37.64 7.45
CA GLU A 87 -16.48 -38.82 6.71
C GLU A 87 -15.27 -39.49 7.38
N SER A 88 -15.15 -40.83 7.27
CA SER A 88 -13.95 -41.56 7.68
C SER A 88 -12.81 -41.31 6.69
N CYS A 89 -12.03 -40.26 6.93
CA CYS A 89 -10.89 -39.86 6.11
C CYS A 89 -9.66 -40.79 6.25
N SER A 90 -8.78 -40.78 5.25
CA SER A 90 -7.50 -41.52 5.26
C SER A 90 -6.48 -40.89 6.22
N GLU A 91 -5.47 -41.67 6.62
CA GLU A 91 -4.33 -41.19 7.43
C GLU A 91 -3.60 -40.00 6.78
N ASP A 92 -3.38 -40.05 5.45
CA ASP A 92 -2.79 -38.96 4.67
C ASP A 92 -3.60 -37.66 4.80
N ALA A 93 -4.93 -37.79 4.75
CA ALA A 93 -5.80 -36.65 4.95
C ALA A 93 -5.56 -36.11 6.36
N GLU A 94 -5.66 -36.93 7.40
CA GLU A 94 -5.46 -36.50 8.79
C GLU A 94 -4.14 -35.75 8.99
N GLU A 95 -3.04 -36.29 8.46
CA GLU A 95 -1.74 -35.64 8.50
C GLU A 95 -1.75 -34.27 7.81
N LEU A 96 -2.36 -34.16 6.63
CA LEU A 96 -2.48 -32.89 5.92
C LEU A 96 -3.24 -31.83 6.72
N CYS A 97 -4.35 -32.17 7.39
CA CYS A 97 -5.05 -31.20 8.25
C CYS A 97 -4.24 -30.82 9.47
N ARG A 98 -3.56 -31.78 10.08
CA ARG A 98 -2.67 -31.51 11.21
C ARG A 98 -1.56 -30.54 10.81
N LEU A 99 -0.98 -30.69 9.62
CA LEU A 99 0.00 -29.76 9.06
C LEU A 99 -0.64 -28.39 8.80
N LEU A 100 -1.74 -28.32 8.06
CA LEU A 100 -2.41 -27.05 7.73
C LEU A 100 -2.93 -26.30 8.97
N GLY A 101 -3.23 -27.01 10.06
CA GLY A 101 -3.59 -26.43 11.36
C GLY A 101 -2.41 -25.90 12.17
N GLN A 102 -1.16 -26.10 11.73
CA GLN A 102 0.01 -25.55 12.42
C GLN A 102 0.03 -24.01 12.31
N PRO A 103 0.46 -23.30 13.37
CA PRO A 103 0.31 -21.85 13.45
C PRO A 103 1.02 -21.10 12.32
N HIS A 104 2.15 -21.61 11.84
CA HIS A 104 2.89 -20.98 10.75
C HIS A 104 2.20 -21.19 9.39
N LEU A 105 1.54 -22.31 9.16
CA LEU A 105 0.75 -22.54 7.95
C LEU A 105 -0.55 -21.72 7.97
N GLN A 106 -1.22 -21.63 9.12
CA GLN A 106 -2.37 -20.72 9.27
C GLN A 106 -1.97 -19.25 9.07
N ALA A 107 -0.83 -18.82 9.59
CA ALA A 107 -0.30 -17.48 9.37
C ALA A 107 0.00 -17.23 7.89
N LEU A 108 0.56 -18.22 7.19
CA LEU A 108 0.80 -18.15 5.74
C LEU A 108 -0.50 -18.02 4.94
N LEU A 109 -1.53 -18.81 5.26
CA LEU A 109 -2.84 -18.74 4.59
C LEU A 109 -3.53 -17.40 4.87
N SER A 110 -3.45 -16.91 6.11
CA SER A 110 -3.99 -15.59 6.48
C SER A 110 -3.29 -14.46 5.74
N ALA A 111 -1.96 -14.52 5.63
CA ALA A 111 -1.18 -13.55 4.87
C ALA A 111 -1.48 -13.60 3.37
N HIS A 112 -1.68 -14.80 2.83
CA HIS A 112 -2.15 -14.99 1.45
C HIS A 112 -3.49 -14.28 1.24
N ASP A 113 -4.46 -14.49 2.12
CA ASP A 113 -5.80 -13.91 1.97
C ASP A 113 -5.76 -12.38 2.06
N ALA A 114 -5.00 -11.82 3.01
CA ALA A 114 -4.79 -10.38 3.12
C ALA A 114 -4.15 -9.76 1.86
N VAL A 115 -3.14 -10.41 1.27
CA VAL A 115 -2.50 -9.95 0.03
C VAL A 115 -3.42 -10.09 -1.17
N ALA A 116 -4.12 -11.23 -1.29
CA ALA A 116 -5.04 -11.52 -2.38
C ALA A 116 -6.24 -10.56 -2.41
N GLN A 117 -6.75 -10.19 -1.23
CA GLN A 117 -7.86 -9.24 -1.07
C GLN A 117 -7.41 -7.78 -1.06
N ARG A 118 -6.10 -7.53 -1.09
CA ARG A 118 -5.48 -6.20 -0.94
C ARG A 118 -5.83 -5.51 0.39
N ASP A 119 -6.11 -6.32 1.41
CA ASP A 119 -6.45 -5.91 2.77
C ASP A 119 -5.19 -5.80 3.64
N TYR A 120 -4.23 -5.01 3.16
CA TYR A 120 -2.99 -4.68 3.88
C TYR A 120 -2.87 -3.17 4.13
N GLY A 121 -3.97 -2.44 3.93
CA GLY A 121 -4.03 -1.02 4.25
C GLY A 121 -4.00 -0.80 5.77
N PRO A 122 -3.37 0.28 6.27
CA PRO A 122 -3.46 0.60 7.68
C PRO A 122 -4.91 0.95 8.03
N VAL A 123 -5.49 0.21 8.97
CA VAL A 123 -6.80 0.51 9.56
C VAL A 123 -6.70 1.87 10.25
N LEU A 124 -7.50 2.84 9.81
CA LEU A 124 -7.58 4.11 10.52
C LEU A 124 -8.41 3.95 11.80
N PRO A 125 -8.07 4.68 12.87
CA PRO A 125 -9.01 4.87 13.96
C PRO A 125 -10.31 5.52 13.45
N PRO A 126 -11.45 5.25 14.10
CA PRO A 126 -12.70 5.93 13.79
C PRO A 126 -12.53 7.45 13.92
N MET A 127 -13.27 8.20 13.10
CA MET A 127 -13.19 9.67 13.12
C MET A 127 -13.70 10.20 14.49
N PRO A 128 -12.97 11.11 15.15
CA PRO A 128 -13.46 11.78 16.36
C PRO A 128 -14.73 12.58 16.07
N GLU A 129 -15.68 12.60 17.01
CA GLU A 129 -16.97 13.33 16.86
C GLU A 129 -16.77 14.86 16.78
N GLU A 130 -15.72 15.39 17.43
CA GLU A 130 -15.35 16.80 17.38
C GLU A 130 -13.88 16.92 16.99
N LEU A 131 -13.62 17.33 15.74
CA LEU A 131 -12.31 17.78 15.29
C LEU A 131 -12.28 19.31 15.31
N PRO A 132 -11.19 19.95 15.75
CA PRO A 132 -11.06 21.40 15.63
C PRO A 132 -11.02 21.85 14.15
N GLU A 133 -11.35 23.11 13.86
CA GLU A 133 -11.49 23.60 12.48
C GLU A 133 -10.17 23.53 11.67
N ASP A 134 -9.02 23.57 12.34
CA ASP A 134 -7.68 23.56 11.75
C ASP A 134 -7.17 22.16 11.32
N GLU A 135 -7.92 21.09 11.58
CA GLU A 135 -7.59 19.70 11.21
C GLU A 135 -8.32 19.16 9.96
N GLU A 136 -8.47 19.99 8.93
CA GLU A 136 -9.14 19.61 7.67
C GLU A 136 -8.45 18.46 6.92
N ALA A 137 -7.12 18.34 7.07
CA ALA A 137 -6.35 17.21 6.52
C ALA A 137 -6.71 15.88 7.20
N THR A 138 -6.94 15.88 8.52
CA THR A 138 -7.39 14.70 9.27
C THR A 138 -8.78 14.26 8.82
N ARG A 139 -9.72 15.22 8.64
CA ARG A 139 -11.06 14.94 8.09
C ARG A 139 -10.98 14.29 6.71
N THR A 140 -10.17 14.85 5.81
CA THR A 140 -10.01 14.33 4.45
C THR A 140 -9.45 12.90 4.44
N VAL A 141 -8.42 12.63 5.27
CA VAL A 141 -7.82 11.30 5.38
C VAL A 141 -8.79 10.28 5.95
N CYS A 142 -9.53 10.63 7.00
CA CYS A 142 -10.54 9.75 7.61
C CYS A 142 -11.71 9.46 6.67
N LEU A 143 -12.25 10.47 5.96
CA LEU A 143 -13.34 10.29 5.00
C LEU A 143 -12.95 9.33 3.86
N VAL A 144 -11.79 9.54 3.24
CA VAL A 144 -11.32 8.76 2.09
C VAL A 144 -10.97 7.33 2.47
N LYS A 145 -10.37 7.11 3.65
CA LYS A 145 -9.97 5.77 4.08
C LYS A 145 -11.06 4.98 4.81
N ASN A 146 -12.07 5.64 5.40
CA ASN A 146 -13.21 4.96 6.04
C ASN A 146 -14.43 4.80 5.11
N ASN A 147 -14.33 5.18 3.83
CA ASN A 147 -15.42 5.15 2.85
C ASN A 147 -16.71 5.83 3.36
N GLN A 148 -16.58 6.90 4.15
CA GLN A 148 -17.74 7.62 4.65
C GLN A 148 -18.37 8.45 3.52
N PRO A 149 -19.71 8.52 3.44
CA PRO A 149 -20.37 9.36 2.45
C PRO A 149 -20.01 10.84 2.67
N LEU A 150 -19.80 11.56 1.55
CA LEU A 150 -19.59 13.01 1.51
C LEU A 150 -20.87 13.77 1.81
#